data_AF-A0A3A4KFM0-F1
#
_entry.id   AF-A0A3A4KFM0-F1
#
_cell.length_a   1.000
_cell.length_b   1.000
_cell.length_c   1.000
_cell.angle_alpha   90.00
_cell.angle_beta   90.00
_cell.angle_gamma   90.00
#
_symmetry.space_group_name_H-M   'P 1'
#
loop_
_entity.id
_entity.type
_entity.pdbx_description
1 polymer ?
#
loop_
_entity_poly.entity_id
_entity_poly.type
_entity_poly.pdbx_seq_one_letter_code
_entity_poly.pdbx_strand_id
1 'polypeptide(L)'
;MHSTDEPVGAHDSGAGYSWEVLRTAPNGETLVTESGGGMLGAPAEATNRICETHLEAATALFEWICDDFRMGYRTAVLEARVAGRADPKPEAVRAALSVRDARGKEVVTLSAALTYPPVTGRDLADFRRRQRLRTKGKPPRAADPHLDRLIRHLRLEAESVREEVPDLDHCREQLDLAKNTVEAASAAKIRAEATGDSAEAAHAAASLARWRPRVARWTGYLELTTEAYVDAAAVEAEADRLAHAPTSEG
;
A
#
# COMPACT_ATOMS: atom_id res chain seq x y z
N MET A 1 49.69 -29.52 -3.81
CA MET A 1 49.08 -28.20 -4.08
C MET A 1 48.43 -28.27 -5.46
N HIS A 2 47.15 -28.63 -5.51
CA HIS A 2 46.32 -28.51 -6.71
C HIS A 2 45.19 -27.57 -6.33
N SER A 3 45.29 -26.34 -6.81
CA SER A 3 44.26 -25.32 -6.70
C SER A 3 43.26 -25.62 -7.81
N THR A 4 42.12 -26.20 -7.45
CA THR A 4 40.94 -26.23 -8.31
C THR A 4 40.31 -24.86 -8.25
N ASP A 5 40.62 -24.02 -9.23
CA ASP A 5 39.76 -22.91 -9.63
C ASP A 5 38.46 -23.52 -10.14
N GLU A 6 37.44 -23.56 -9.28
CA GLU A 6 36.06 -23.70 -9.75
C GLU A 6 35.67 -22.40 -10.46
N PRO A 7 35.23 -22.45 -11.72
CA PRO A 7 34.76 -21.26 -12.41
C PRO A 7 33.50 -20.75 -11.70
N VAL A 8 33.61 -19.54 -11.15
CA VAL A 8 32.47 -18.72 -10.71
C VAL A 8 31.45 -18.69 -11.85
N GLY A 9 30.27 -19.24 -11.56
CA GLY A 9 29.27 -19.65 -12.53
C GLY A 9 28.96 -18.60 -13.59
N ALA A 10 28.95 -19.04 -14.83
CA ALA A 10 28.25 -18.36 -15.90
C ALA A 10 26.83 -18.09 -15.42
N HIS A 11 26.49 -16.80 -15.26
CA HIS A 11 25.10 -16.37 -15.07
C HIS A 11 24.29 -16.92 -16.24
N ASP A 12 23.47 -17.92 -15.96
CA ASP A 12 22.55 -18.55 -16.89
C ASP A 12 21.62 -17.46 -17.44
N SER A 13 21.85 -17.10 -18.69
CA SER A 13 21.20 -15.97 -19.36
C SER A 13 19.70 -16.24 -19.46
N GLY A 14 18.93 -15.71 -18.50
CA GLY A 14 17.48 -15.66 -18.52
C GLY A 14 16.80 -16.98 -18.17
N ALA A 15 16.88 -17.41 -16.91
CA ALA A 15 15.99 -18.46 -16.42
C ALA A 15 14.54 -17.95 -16.41
N GLY A 16 13.78 -18.32 -17.44
CA GLY A 16 12.34 -18.08 -17.48
C GLY A 16 11.60 -18.89 -16.41
N TYR A 17 10.40 -18.44 -16.07
CA TYR A 17 9.52 -19.14 -15.14
C TYR A 17 8.06 -19.05 -15.59
N SER A 18 7.25 -20.00 -15.14
CA SER A 18 5.79 -19.99 -15.28
C SER A 18 5.13 -20.10 -13.91
N TRP A 19 3.90 -19.62 -13.79
CA TRP A 19 3.18 -19.65 -12.54
C TRP A 19 1.68 -19.88 -12.72
N GLU A 20 1.05 -20.45 -11.70
CA GLU A 20 -0.39 -20.70 -11.62
C GLU A 20 -0.92 -20.32 -10.24
N VAL A 21 -2.09 -19.68 -10.22
CA VAL A 21 -2.80 -19.28 -9.01
C VAL A 21 -3.99 -20.18 -8.81
N LEU A 22 -4.07 -20.77 -7.63
CA LEU A 22 -5.21 -21.56 -7.20
C LEU A 22 -5.96 -20.78 -6.13
N ARG A 23 -7.28 -20.62 -6.33
CA ARG A 23 -8.18 -20.16 -5.26
C ARG A 23 -8.92 -21.34 -4.68
N THR A 24 -9.11 -21.35 -3.36
CA THR A 24 -10.11 -22.21 -2.72
C THR A 24 -11.28 -21.35 -2.26
N ALA A 25 -12.47 -21.63 -2.78
CA ALA A 25 -13.71 -20.92 -2.44
C ALA A 25 -14.29 -21.40 -1.08
N PRO A 26 -15.24 -20.66 -0.47
CA PRO A 26 -15.83 -21.05 0.81
C PRO A 26 -16.55 -22.42 0.82
N ASN A 27 -16.96 -22.92 -0.35
CA ASN A 27 -17.55 -24.25 -0.52
C ASN A 27 -16.48 -25.38 -0.58
N GLY A 28 -15.19 -25.04 -0.48
CA GLY A 28 -14.07 -25.97 -0.59
C GLY A 28 -13.59 -26.25 -2.02
N GLU A 29 -14.26 -25.70 -3.03
CA GLU A 29 -13.87 -25.87 -4.44
C GLU A 29 -12.55 -25.15 -4.71
N THR A 30 -11.62 -25.85 -5.37
CA THR A 30 -10.33 -25.28 -5.78
C THR A 30 -10.27 -25.15 -7.29
N LEU A 31 -9.95 -23.97 -7.78
CA LEU A 31 -9.89 -23.65 -9.21
C LEU A 31 -8.62 -22.88 -9.52
N VAL A 32 -8.02 -23.15 -10.68
CA VAL A 32 -6.98 -22.28 -11.25
C VAL A 32 -7.68 -21.02 -11.76
N THR A 33 -7.28 -19.87 -11.20
CA THR A 33 -7.89 -18.58 -11.56
C THR A 33 -7.06 -17.79 -12.54
N GLU A 34 -5.75 -17.98 -12.50
CA GLU A 34 -4.81 -17.21 -13.29
C GLU A 34 -3.53 -18.02 -13.52
N SER A 35 -2.89 -17.77 -14.64
CA SER A 35 -1.59 -18.33 -14.99
C SER A 35 -0.81 -17.33 -15.82
N GLY A 36 0.51 -17.37 -15.70
CA GLY A 36 1.39 -16.51 -16.49
C GLY A 36 2.82 -17.00 -16.50
N GLY A 37 3.72 -16.15 -16.95
CA GLY A 37 5.15 -16.40 -16.94
C GLY A 37 5.96 -15.12 -16.91
N GLY A 38 7.27 -15.26 -16.80
CA GLY A 38 8.20 -14.14 -16.76
C GLY A 38 9.64 -14.60 -16.94
N MET A 39 10.54 -13.63 -16.90
CA MET A 39 11.99 -13.85 -16.98
C MET A 39 12.64 -13.27 -15.72
N LEU A 40 13.54 -14.03 -15.09
CA LEU A 40 14.37 -13.49 -14.02
C LEU A 40 15.32 -12.40 -14.59
N GLY A 41 15.56 -11.36 -13.81
CA GLY A 41 16.32 -10.17 -14.22
C GLY A 41 15.53 -9.20 -15.13
N ALA A 42 14.24 -9.45 -15.39
CA ALA A 42 13.36 -8.54 -16.12
C ALA A 42 12.15 -8.14 -15.27
N PRO A 43 11.52 -6.97 -15.52
CA PRO A 43 10.29 -6.58 -14.84
C PRO A 43 9.17 -7.59 -15.11
N ALA A 44 8.56 -8.13 -14.05
CA ALA A 44 7.42 -9.02 -14.17
C ALA A 44 6.15 -8.23 -14.55
N GLU A 45 5.36 -8.69 -15.53
CA GLU A 45 4.18 -7.95 -16.02
C GLU A 45 3.15 -7.67 -14.92
N ALA A 46 2.93 -8.62 -14.01
CA ALA A 46 1.90 -8.51 -12.98
C ALA A 46 2.27 -7.54 -11.83
N THR A 47 3.57 -7.46 -11.48
CA THR A 47 4.04 -6.73 -10.28
C THR A 47 4.99 -5.59 -10.59
N ASN A 48 5.46 -5.49 -11.84
CA ASN A 48 6.51 -4.59 -12.31
C ASN A 48 7.84 -4.67 -11.52
N ARG A 49 8.02 -5.69 -10.67
CA ARG A 49 9.25 -5.92 -9.89
C ARG A 49 10.26 -6.70 -10.74
N ILE A 50 11.54 -6.31 -10.66
CA ILE A 50 12.66 -7.10 -11.18
C ILE A 50 13.03 -8.12 -10.09
N CYS A 51 12.93 -9.41 -10.42
CA CYS A 51 13.24 -10.51 -9.50
C CYS A 51 14.43 -11.29 -10.04
N GLU A 52 15.41 -11.56 -9.19
CA GLU A 52 16.63 -12.31 -9.55
C GLU A 52 16.50 -13.80 -9.24
N THR A 53 15.52 -14.17 -8.39
CA THR A 53 15.27 -15.57 -8.02
C THR A 53 13.81 -15.96 -8.15
N HIS A 54 13.55 -17.26 -8.32
CA HIS A 54 12.19 -17.82 -8.34
C HIS A 54 11.42 -17.54 -7.04
N LEU A 55 12.13 -17.47 -5.89
CA LEU A 55 11.51 -17.18 -4.60
C LEU A 55 11.07 -15.72 -4.49
N GLU A 56 11.88 -14.78 -4.99
CA GLU A 56 11.52 -13.36 -5.07
C GLU A 56 10.30 -13.16 -5.97
N ALA A 57 10.31 -13.79 -7.16
CA ALA A 57 9.19 -13.76 -8.08
C ALA A 57 7.92 -14.35 -7.46
N ALA A 58 8.02 -15.52 -6.83
CA ALA A 58 6.90 -16.17 -6.15
C ALA A 58 6.32 -15.31 -5.02
N THR A 59 7.17 -14.70 -4.19
CA THR A 59 6.73 -13.86 -3.07
C THR A 59 6.01 -12.62 -3.58
N ALA A 60 6.60 -11.91 -4.55
CA ALA A 60 6.00 -10.72 -5.14
C ALA A 60 4.64 -11.01 -5.78
N LEU A 61 4.54 -12.09 -6.57
CA LEU A 61 3.28 -12.53 -7.18
C LEU A 61 2.26 -12.90 -6.10
N PHE A 62 2.68 -13.62 -5.06
CA PHE A 62 1.78 -14.11 -4.03
C PHE A 62 1.19 -12.98 -3.17
N GLU A 63 2.00 -11.98 -2.82
CA GLU A 63 1.54 -10.74 -2.17
C GLU A 63 0.48 -10.05 -3.02
N TRP A 64 0.79 -9.82 -4.30
CA TRP A 64 -0.11 -9.17 -5.25
C TRP A 64 -1.45 -9.90 -5.39
N ILE A 65 -1.44 -11.24 -5.51
CA ILE A 65 -2.67 -12.07 -5.57
C ILE A 65 -3.50 -11.94 -4.29
N CYS A 66 -2.85 -12.02 -3.13
CA CYS A 66 -3.55 -11.91 -1.85
C CYS A 66 -4.20 -10.53 -1.69
N ASP A 67 -3.57 -9.49 -2.21
CA ASP A 67 -4.12 -8.13 -2.19
C ASP A 67 -5.26 -7.96 -3.20
N ASP A 68 -5.16 -8.51 -4.41
CA ASP A 68 -6.25 -8.46 -5.39
C ASP A 68 -7.52 -9.14 -4.86
N PHE A 69 -7.40 -10.33 -4.24
CA PHE A 69 -8.56 -10.97 -3.58
C PHE A 69 -9.16 -10.12 -2.47
N ARG A 70 -8.32 -9.53 -1.60
CA ARG A 70 -8.77 -8.68 -0.49
C ARG A 70 -9.46 -7.41 -0.99
N MET A 71 -8.89 -6.76 -1.99
CA MET A 71 -9.42 -5.53 -2.58
C MET A 71 -10.67 -5.76 -3.40
N GLY A 72 -10.73 -6.83 -4.20
CA GLY A 72 -11.91 -7.23 -4.94
C GLY A 72 -13.10 -7.44 -4.02
N TYR A 73 -12.91 -8.22 -2.94
CA TYR A 73 -13.95 -8.42 -1.93
C TYR A 73 -14.36 -7.14 -1.23
N ARG A 74 -13.40 -6.33 -0.77
CA ARG A 74 -13.67 -5.04 -0.10
C ARG A 74 -14.48 -4.09 -0.99
N THR A 75 -14.12 -4.01 -2.27
CA THR A 75 -14.85 -3.21 -3.25
C THR A 75 -16.28 -3.72 -3.44
N ALA A 76 -16.46 -5.04 -3.59
CA ALA A 76 -17.78 -5.65 -3.74
C ALA A 76 -18.70 -5.41 -2.52
N VAL A 77 -18.14 -5.45 -1.30
CA VAL A 77 -18.87 -5.09 -0.06
C VAL A 77 -19.28 -3.62 -0.06
N LEU A 78 -18.35 -2.70 -0.38
CA LEU A 78 -18.65 -1.27 -0.45
C LEU A 78 -19.77 -0.97 -1.46
N GLU A 79 -19.71 -1.57 -2.65
CA GLU A 79 -20.73 -1.42 -3.68
C GLU A 79 -22.09 -1.99 -3.25
N ALA A 80 -22.11 -3.18 -2.63
CA ALA A 80 -23.32 -3.80 -2.12
C ALA A 80 -24.00 -2.90 -1.07
N ARG A 81 -23.23 -2.41 -0.09
CA ARG A 81 -23.74 -1.54 0.99
C ARG A 81 -24.22 -0.19 0.48
N VAL A 82 -23.53 0.43 -0.48
CA VAL A 82 -24.01 1.67 -1.13
C VAL A 82 -25.34 1.43 -1.83
N ALA A 83 -25.49 0.28 -2.49
CA ALA A 83 -26.72 -0.13 -3.15
C ALA A 83 -27.82 -0.67 -2.21
N GLY A 84 -27.58 -0.71 -0.89
CA GLY A 84 -28.53 -1.27 0.09
C GLY A 84 -28.73 -2.78 -0.02
N ARG A 85 -27.78 -3.50 -0.61
CA ARG A 85 -27.76 -4.97 -0.73
C ARG A 85 -26.99 -5.59 0.45
N ALA A 86 -27.23 -6.88 0.68
CA ALA A 86 -26.45 -7.66 1.63
C ALA A 86 -24.98 -7.79 1.19
N ASP A 87 -24.06 -7.91 2.16
CA ASP A 87 -22.64 -8.13 1.88
C ASP A 87 -22.46 -9.43 1.07
N PRO A 88 -21.68 -9.40 -0.03
CA PRO A 88 -21.36 -10.61 -0.78
C PRO A 88 -20.52 -11.56 0.08
N LYS A 89 -20.43 -12.83 -0.32
CA LYS A 89 -19.44 -13.76 0.23
C LYS A 89 -18.10 -13.56 -0.48
N PRO A 90 -16.96 -13.76 0.20
CA PRO A 90 -15.66 -13.71 -0.45
C PRO A 90 -15.53 -14.85 -1.47
N GLU A 91 -14.89 -14.57 -2.60
CA GLU A 91 -14.68 -15.55 -3.66
C GLU A 91 -13.61 -16.60 -3.31
N ALA A 92 -12.73 -16.27 -2.37
CA ALA A 92 -11.66 -17.12 -1.90
C ALA A 92 -11.59 -17.10 -0.36
N VAL A 93 -11.19 -18.21 0.24
CA VAL A 93 -10.81 -18.30 1.66
C VAL A 93 -9.35 -18.69 1.81
N ARG A 94 -8.73 -19.17 0.74
CA ARG A 94 -7.30 -19.48 0.63
C ARG A 94 -6.83 -19.16 -0.79
N ALA A 95 -5.63 -18.61 -0.88
CA ALA A 95 -4.88 -18.47 -2.12
C ALA A 95 -3.65 -19.39 -2.07
N ALA A 96 -3.28 -19.94 -3.22
CA ALA A 96 -2.03 -20.65 -3.42
C ALA A 96 -1.40 -20.26 -4.76
N LEU A 97 -0.07 -20.28 -4.81
CA LEU A 97 0.73 -20.00 -5.99
C LEU A 97 1.73 -21.13 -6.18
N SER A 98 1.83 -21.65 -7.39
CA SER A 98 2.87 -22.58 -7.81
C SER A 98 3.73 -21.91 -8.88
N VAL A 99 5.04 -21.88 -8.69
CA VAL A 99 6.03 -21.38 -9.66
C VAL A 99 6.89 -22.53 -10.16
N ARG A 100 7.04 -22.61 -11.48
CA ARG A 100 7.85 -23.61 -12.18
C ARG A 100 8.97 -22.95 -12.97
N ASP A 101 10.14 -23.57 -13.01
CA ASP A 101 11.27 -23.11 -13.81
C ASP A 101 11.01 -23.28 -15.33
N ALA A 102 11.96 -22.85 -16.16
CA ALA A 102 11.90 -22.98 -17.62
C ALA A 102 11.78 -24.44 -18.12
N ARG A 103 12.08 -25.44 -17.27
CA ARG A 103 11.94 -26.86 -17.58
C ARG A 103 10.59 -27.43 -17.11
N GLY A 104 9.73 -26.58 -16.55
CA GLY A 104 8.43 -26.98 -16.00
C GLY A 104 8.54 -27.67 -14.64
N LYS A 105 9.70 -27.66 -13.99
CA LYS A 105 9.85 -28.23 -12.65
C LYS A 105 9.32 -27.24 -11.63
N GLU A 106 8.43 -27.68 -10.74
CA GLU A 106 8.00 -26.88 -9.59
C GLU A 106 9.19 -26.57 -8.68
N VAL A 107 9.40 -25.27 -8.46
CA VAL A 107 10.53 -24.75 -7.67
C VAL A 107 10.07 -24.04 -6.40
N VAL A 108 8.89 -23.44 -6.39
CA VAL A 108 8.32 -22.74 -5.24
C VAL A 108 6.81 -22.92 -5.21
N THR A 109 6.27 -23.22 -4.04
CA THR A 109 4.82 -23.23 -3.79
C THR A 109 4.53 -22.46 -2.51
N LEU A 110 3.59 -21.50 -2.58
CA LEU A 110 3.15 -20.67 -1.47
C LEU A 110 1.64 -20.83 -1.27
N SER A 111 1.17 -20.77 -0.02
CA SER A 111 -0.27 -20.76 0.27
C SER A 111 -0.58 -20.03 1.58
N ALA A 112 -1.75 -19.40 1.65
CA ALA A 112 -2.20 -18.64 2.81
C ALA A 112 -3.72 -18.64 2.92
N ALA A 113 -4.23 -18.72 4.15
CA ALA A 113 -5.62 -18.41 4.44
C ALA A 113 -5.83 -16.89 4.31
N LEU A 114 -6.88 -16.48 3.61
CA LEU A 114 -7.20 -15.07 3.42
C LEU A 114 -8.02 -14.56 4.59
N THR A 115 -7.63 -13.39 5.10
CA THR A 115 -8.42 -12.64 6.08
C THR A 115 -8.90 -11.35 5.46
N TYR A 116 -10.16 -11.00 5.72
CA TYR A 116 -10.81 -9.84 5.12
C TYR A 116 -11.17 -8.84 6.20
N PRO A 117 -10.47 -7.70 6.29
CA PRO A 117 -10.80 -6.67 7.26
C PRO A 117 -12.24 -6.18 7.10
N PRO A 118 -12.96 -5.91 8.22
CA PRO A 118 -14.31 -5.40 8.15
C PRO A 118 -14.33 -4.00 7.50
N VAL A 119 -15.32 -3.75 6.65
CA VAL A 119 -15.56 -2.42 6.08
C VAL A 119 -16.23 -1.52 7.12
N THR A 120 -15.59 -0.39 7.42
CA THR A 120 -16.01 0.59 8.43
C THR A 120 -16.98 1.64 7.86
N GLY A 121 -17.58 2.46 8.74
CA GLY A 121 -18.40 3.60 8.33
C GLY A 121 -17.61 4.67 7.58
N ARG A 122 -16.34 4.88 7.93
CA ARG A 122 -15.42 5.80 7.25
C ARG A 122 -15.18 5.36 5.81
N ASP A 123 -14.86 4.08 5.62
CA ASP A 123 -14.65 3.49 4.29
C ASP A 123 -15.85 3.73 3.35
N LEU A 124 -17.06 3.55 3.88
CA LEU A 124 -18.30 3.76 3.12
C LEU A 124 -18.52 5.24 2.78
N ALA A 125 -18.20 6.16 3.69
CA ALA A 125 -18.28 7.58 3.44
C ALA A 125 -17.30 8.02 2.34
N ASP A 126 -16.05 7.55 2.41
CA ASP A 126 -15.01 7.83 1.42
C ASP A 126 -15.34 7.24 0.05
N PHE A 127 -15.85 6.00 0.02
CA PHE A 127 -16.31 5.37 -1.23
C PHE A 127 -17.48 6.13 -1.87
N ARG A 128 -18.47 6.57 -1.09
CA ARG A 128 -19.58 7.42 -1.58
C ARG A 128 -19.08 8.75 -2.13
N ARG A 129 -18.12 9.38 -1.43
CA ARG A 129 -17.48 10.62 -1.90
C ARG A 129 -16.82 10.40 -3.26
N ARG A 130 -16.04 9.33 -3.43
CA ARG A 130 -15.40 8.93 -4.71
C ARG A 130 -16.43 8.62 -5.80
N GLN A 131 -17.50 7.87 -5.49
CA GLN A 131 -18.56 7.61 -6.47
C GLN A 131 -19.23 8.89 -6.96
N ARG A 132 -19.53 9.85 -6.08
CA ARG A 132 -20.13 11.15 -6.47
C ARG A 132 -19.23 11.95 -7.40
N LEU A 133 -17.90 11.86 -7.20
CA LEU A 133 -16.93 12.46 -8.11
C LEU A 133 -16.93 11.72 -9.47
N ARG A 134 -17.02 10.39 -9.47
CA ARG A 134 -17.10 9.57 -10.69
C ARG A 134 -18.40 9.75 -11.48
N THR A 135 -19.57 9.83 -10.84
CA THR A 135 -20.87 9.96 -11.52
C THR A 135 -21.09 11.34 -12.16
N LYS A 136 -20.23 12.32 -11.85
CA LYS A 136 -20.17 13.58 -12.63
C LYS A 136 -19.41 13.42 -13.95
N GLY A 137 -18.70 12.30 -14.14
CA GLY A 137 -18.05 11.88 -15.38
C GLY A 137 -18.87 10.82 -16.13
N LYS A 138 -18.65 10.74 -17.45
CA LYS A 138 -19.26 9.82 -18.42
C LYS A 138 -19.20 8.35 -17.91
N PRO A 139 -20.22 7.49 -18.18
CA PRO A 139 -20.26 6.11 -17.68
C PRO A 139 -19.00 5.31 -18.03
N PRO A 140 -18.62 4.33 -17.18
CA PRO A 140 -17.43 3.51 -17.42
C PRO A 140 -17.58 2.76 -18.74
N ARG A 141 -16.63 3.01 -19.66
CA ARG A 141 -16.45 2.25 -20.90
C ARG A 141 -16.19 0.78 -20.55
N ALA A 142 -16.52 -0.15 -21.46
CA ALA A 142 -16.08 -1.54 -21.36
C ALA A 142 -14.54 -1.52 -21.29
N ALA A 143 -14.01 -1.71 -20.08
CA ALA A 143 -12.60 -1.50 -19.79
C ALA A 143 -11.80 -2.70 -20.29
N ASP A 144 -10.73 -2.44 -21.02
CA ASP A 144 -9.66 -3.41 -21.22
C ASP A 144 -9.26 -3.99 -19.84
N PRO A 145 -9.34 -5.33 -19.63
CA PRO A 145 -8.99 -5.96 -18.36
C PRO A 145 -7.56 -5.66 -17.88
N HIS A 146 -6.62 -5.41 -18.80
CA HIS A 146 -5.26 -5.02 -18.44
C HIS A 146 -5.22 -3.59 -17.90
N LEU A 147 -5.93 -2.66 -18.55
CA LEU A 147 -6.05 -1.28 -18.07
C LEU A 147 -6.74 -1.19 -16.71
N ASP A 148 -7.80 -1.97 -16.50
CA ASP A 148 -8.52 -2.02 -15.22
C ASP A 148 -7.62 -2.58 -14.09
N ARG A 149 -6.78 -3.59 -14.39
CA ARG A 149 -5.76 -4.08 -13.47
C ARG A 149 -4.72 -3.02 -13.11
N LEU A 150 -4.19 -2.29 -14.10
CA LEU A 150 -3.24 -1.20 -13.86
C LEU A 150 -3.85 -0.09 -13.00
N ILE A 151 -5.09 0.31 -13.26
CA ILE A 151 -5.80 1.31 -12.46
C ILE A 151 -5.98 0.83 -11.01
N ARG A 152 -6.28 -0.46 -10.78
CA ARG A 152 -6.32 -1.02 -9.43
C ARG A 152 -4.95 -0.99 -8.76
N HIS A 153 -3.89 -1.34 -9.48
CA HIS A 153 -2.53 -1.32 -8.96
C HIS A 153 -2.09 0.07 -8.52
N LEU A 154 -2.29 1.10 -9.35
CA LEU A 154 -1.97 2.49 -8.98
C LEU A 154 -2.74 2.96 -7.74
N ARG A 155 -4.00 2.53 -7.58
CA ARG A 155 -4.78 2.86 -6.38
C ARG A 155 -4.24 2.18 -5.12
N LEU A 156 -3.74 0.95 -5.25
CA LEU A 156 -3.07 0.25 -4.16
C LEU A 156 -1.76 0.92 -3.80
N GLU A 157 -0.96 1.31 -4.79
CA GLU A 157 0.29 2.04 -4.59
C GLU A 157 0.04 3.35 -3.82
N ALA A 158 -0.95 4.15 -4.23
CA ALA A 158 -1.31 5.37 -3.51
C ALA A 158 -1.75 5.12 -2.06
N GLU A 159 -2.46 4.02 -1.78
CA GLU A 159 -2.83 3.66 -0.41
C GLU A 159 -1.60 3.21 0.39
N SER A 160 -0.71 2.40 -0.19
CA SER A 160 0.54 1.97 0.44
C SER A 160 1.39 3.17 0.86
N VAL A 161 1.55 4.16 -0.02
CA VAL A 161 2.29 5.40 0.31
C VAL A 161 1.69 6.11 1.53
N ARG A 162 0.37 6.10 1.72
CA ARG A 162 -0.28 6.68 2.89
C ARG A 162 -0.10 5.85 4.15
N GLU A 163 -0.02 4.53 4.02
CA GLU A 163 0.20 3.60 5.15
C GLU A 163 1.65 3.63 5.66
N GLU A 164 2.61 4.04 4.83
CA GLU A 164 4.03 4.17 5.19
C GLU A 164 4.32 5.36 6.11
N VAL A 165 3.44 6.37 6.13
CA VAL A 165 3.61 7.59 6.94
C VAL A 165 2.58 7.66 8.08
N PRO A 166 2.89 8.38 9.18
CA PRO A 166 1.89 8.64 10.20
C PRO A 166 0.68 9.41 9.64
N ASP A 167 -0.47 9.27 10.28
CA ASP A 167 -1.66 10.03 9.92
C ASP A 167 -1.40 11.55 9.99
N LEU A 168 -1.86 12.29 8.97
CA LEU A 168 -1.60 13.72 8.83
C LEU A 168 -2.21 14.53 9.97
N ASP A 169 -3.42 14.17 10.42
CA ASP A 169 -4.09 14.85 11.52
C ASP A 169 -3.40 14.53 12.85
N HIS A 170 -2.93 13.29 13.02
CA HIS A 170 -2.08 12.94 14.17
C HIS A 170 -0.80 13.80 14.24
N CYS A 171 -0.09 13.97 13.11
CA CYS A 171 1.09 14.84 13.05
C CYS A 171 0.78 16.30 13.43
N ARG A 172 -0.36 16.84 12.97
CA ARG A 172 -0.82 18.20 13.30
C ARG A 172 -1.14 18.34 14.79
N GLU A 173 -1.93 17.43 15.35
CA GLU A 173 -2.31 17.43 16.76
C GLU A 173 -1.08 17.38 17.68
N GLN A 174 -0.09 16.53 17.35
CA GLN A 174 1.14 16.43 18.13
C GLN A 174 2.02 17.67 18.01
N LEU A 175 2.07 18.30 16.83
CA LEU A 175 2.79 19.55 16.63
C LEU A 175 2.16 20.69 17.45
N ASP A 176 0.84 20.81 17.41
CA ASP A 176 0.10 21.85 18.14
C ASP A 176 0.26 21.67 19.66
N LEU A 177 0.14 20.44 20.16
CA LEU A 177 0.41 20.11 21.55
C LEU A 177 1.84 20.54 21.98
N ALA A 178 2.84 20.23 21.15
CA ALA A 178 4.23 20.58 21.44
C ALA A 178 4.45 22.10 21.43
N LYS A 179 3.88 22.82 20.46
CA LYS A 179 3.95 24.30 20.37
C LYS A 179 3.30 24.96 21.58
N ASN A 180 2.06 24.59 21.90
CA ASN A 180 1.32 25.11 23.05
C ASN A 180 2.09 24.89 24.36
N THR A 181 2.73 23.73 24.52
CA THR A 181 3.55 23.43 25.70
C THR A 181 4.81 24.31 25.77
N VAL A 182 5.48 24.54 24.64
CA VAL A 182 6.66 25.43 24.57
C VAL A 182 6.26 26.88 24.86
N GLU A 183 5.14 27.35 24.35
CA GLU A 183 4.62 28.70 24.60
C GLU A 183 4.27 28.88 26.09
N ALA A 184 3.53 27.94 26.67
CA ALA A 184 3.19 27.96 28.09
C ALA A 184 4.42 27.95 28.99
N ALA A 185 5.40 27.08 28.71
CA ALA A 185 6.66 27.01 29.46
C ALA A 185 7.51 28.28 29.28
N SER A 186 7.51 28.90 28.10
CA SER A 186 8.20 30.16 27.86
C SER A 186 7.58 31.29 28.69
N ALA A 187 6.26 31.38 28.70
CA ALA A 187 5.54 32.37 29.51
C ALA A 187 5.73 32.14 31.02
N ALA A 188 5.72 30.88 31.48
CA ALA A 188 5.98 30.54 32.88
C ALA A 188 7.39 30.94 33.31
N LYS A 189 8.40 30.64 32.48
CA LYS A 189 9.79 31.03 32.72
C LYS A 189 9.93 32.56 32.87
N ILE A 190 9.36 33.34 31.96
CA ILE A 190 9.42 34.81 32.00
C ILE A 190 8.78 35.34 33.28
N ARG A 191 7.61 34.82 33.68
CA ARG A 191 6.95 35.24 34.93
C ARG A 191 7.79 34.89 36.15
N ALA A 192 8.32 33.68 36.21
CA ALA A 192 9.14 33.20 37.33
C ALA A 192 10.40 34.06 37.50
N GLU A 193 11.09 34.36 36.40
CA GLU A 193 12.26 35.27 36.37
C GLU A 193 11.90 36.68 36.86
N ALA A 194 10.75 37.22 36.45
CA ALA A 194 10.28 38.54 36.91
C ALA A 194 9.97 38.59 38.41
N THR A 195 9.51 37.48 38.99
CA THR A 195 9.19 37.37 40.43
C THR A 195 10.36 36.90 41.29
N GLY A 196 11.49 36.49 40.68
CA GLY A 196 12.63 35.89 41.39
C GLY A 196 12.40 34.45 41.87
N ASP A 197 11.40 33.75 41.34
CA ASP A 197 11.12 32.34 41.66
C ASP A 197 12.05 31.43 40.85
N SER A 198 13.20 31.11 41.45
CA SER A 198 14.24 30.31 40.78
C SER A 198 13.82 28.84 40.57
N ALA A 199 12.94 28.29 41.40
CA ALA A 199 12.48 26.91 41.28
C ALA A 199 11.53 26.75 40.09
N GLU A 200 10.55 27.65 39.95
CA GLU A 200 9.64 27.66 38.80
C GLU A 200 10.37 27.97 37.51
N ALA A 201 11.34 28.90 37.53
CA ALA A 201 12.17 29.21 36.36
C ALA A 201 12.97 27.98 35.89
N ALA A 202 13.55 27.22 36.81
CA ALA A 202 14.27 25.98 36.51
C ALA A 202 13.33 24.90 35.96
N HIS A 203 12.14 24.74 36.55
CA HIS A 203 11.13 23.80 36.06
C HIS A 203 10.68 24.12 34.62
N ALA A 204 10.34 25.38 34.37
CA ALA A 204 9.96 25.87 33.05
C ALA A 204 11.10 25.69 32.02
N ALA A 205 12.35 25.96 32.41
CA ALA A 205 13.52 25.72 31.56
C ALA A 205 13.70 24.24 31.20
N ALA A 206 13.53 23.32 32.15
CA ALA A 206 13.59 21.88 31.89
C ALA A 206 12.46 21.42 30.94
N SER A 207 11.26 21.99 31.07
CA SER A 207 10.15 21.75 30.14
C SER A 207 10.48 22.25 28.73
N LEU A 208 11.06 23.44 28.59
CA LEU A 208 11.50 23.95 27.29
C LEU A 208 12.57 23.06 26.64
N ALA A 209 13.56 22.62 27.41
CA ALA A 209 14.61 21.73 26.91
C ALA A 209 14.05 20.40 26.38
N ARG A 210 13.00 19.88 27.00
CA ARG A 210 12.33 18.63 26.62
C ARG A 210 11.44 18.76 25.39
N TRP A 211 10.70 19.86 25.27
CA TRP A 211 9.63 20.01 24.28
C TRP A 211 10.07 20.69 22.98
N ARG A 212 11.09 21.56 23.00
CA ARG A 212 11.61 22.19 21.77
C ARG A 212 12.07 21.17 20.71
N PRO A 213 12.83 20.10 21.04
CA PRO A 213 13.19 19.08 20.06
C PRO A 213 11.98 18.33 19.50
N ARG A 214 10.88 18.23 20.26
CA ARG A 214 9.64 17.60 19.78
C ARG A 214 8.92 18.46 18.75
N VAL A 215 8.92 19.79 18.91
CA VAL A 215 8.40 20.70 17.88
C VAL A 215 9.14 20.47 16.56
N ALA A 216 10.48 20.49 16.58
CA ALA A 216 11.28 20.28 15.36
C ALA A 216 10.99 18.91 14.72
N ARG A 217 10.90 17.85 15.53
CA ARG A 217 10.59 16.50 15.06
C ARG A 217 9.20 16.41 14.40
N TRP A 218 8.17 16.93 15.05
CA TRP A 218 6.81 16.89 14.52
C TRP A 218 6.63 17.79 13.29
N THR A 219 7.35 18.91 13.21
CA THR A 219 7.43 19.69 11.98
C THR A 219 8.00 18.84 10.83
N GLY A 220 9.15 18.17 11.04
CA GLY A 220 9.73 17.31 10.01
C GLY A 220 8.84 16.13 9.61
N TYR A 221 8.15 15.50 10.56
CA TYR A 221 7.15 14.48 10.22
C TYR A 221 5.96 15.04 9.44
N LEU A 222 5.50 16.24 9.76
CA LEU A 222 4.39 16.88 9.04
C LEU A 222 4.79 17.19 7.59
N GLU A 223 6.02 17.65 7.37
CA GLU A 223 6.58 17.89 6.02
C GLU A 223 6.62 16.58 5.22
N LEU A 224 7.25 15.53 5.76
CA LEU A 224 7.35 14.21 5.13
C LEU A 224 5.97 13.60 4.83
N THR A 225 5.05 13.69 5.80
CA THR A 225 3.68 13.16 5.63
C THR A 225 2.94 13.94 4.55
N THR A 226 3.12 15.26 4.49
CA THR A 226 2.49 16.09 3.44
C THR A 226 3.02 15.71 2.06
N GLU A 227 4.33 15.50 1.91
CA GLU A 227 4.96 15.04 0.67
C GLU A 227 4.39 13.69 0.22
N ALA A 228 4.36 12.69 1.11
CA ALA A 228 3.79 11.37 0.80
C ALA A 228 2.31 11.44 0.37
N TYR A 229 1.51 12.30 1.00
CA TYR A 229 0.11 12.49 0.59
C TYR A 229 -0.02 13.19 -0.77
N VAL A 230 0.89 14.08 -1.12
CA VAL A 230 0.95 14.70 -2.46
C VAL A 230 1.33 13.65 -3.51
N ASP A 231 2.32 12.80 -3.23
CA ASP A 231 2.74 11.72 -4.11
C ASP A 231 1.61 10.71 -4.33
N ALA A 232 0.95 10.27 -3.26
CA ALA A 232 -0.22 9.40 -3.34
C ALA A 232 -1.36 10.03 -4.18
N ALA A 233 -1.59 11.34 -4.04
CA ALA A 233 -2.58 12.05 -4.85
C ALA A 233 -2.19 12.13 -6.33
N ALA A 234 -0.90 12.24 -6.65
CA ALA A 234 -0.40 12.21 -8.02
C ALA A 234 -0.62 10.83 -8.68
N VAL A 235 -0.34 9.76 -7.94
CA VAL A 235 -0.61 8.38 -8.39
C VAL A 235 -2.11 8.14 -8.61
N GLU A 236 -2.96 8.62 -7.71
CA GLU A 236 -4.42 8.57 -7.90
C GLU A 236 -4.89 9.37 -9.12
N ALA A 237 -4.29 10.54 -9.35
CA ALA A 237 -4.60 11.36 -10.52
C ALA A 237 -4.19 10.67 -11.83
N GLU A 238 -3.11 9.88 -11.84
CA GLU A 238 -2.75 9.01 -12.97
C GLU A 238 -3.80 7.92 -13.19
N ALA A 239 -4.18 7.21 -12.13
CA ALA A 239 -5.21 6.17 -12.19
C ALA A 239 -6.54 6.73 -12.71
N ASP A 240 -6.92 7.93 -12.27
CA ASP A 240 -8.11 8.62 -12.76
C ASP A 240 -7.94 9.06 -14.22
N ARG A 241 -6.77 9.57 -14.63
CA ARG A 241 -6.54 9.92 -16.04
C ARG A 241 -6.69 8.71 -16.95
N LEU A 242 -6.08 7.58 -16.59
CA LEU A 242 -6.19 6.32 -17.33
C LEU A 242 -7.64 5.83 -17.39
N ALA A 243 -8.39 5.96 -16.30
CA ALA A 243 -9.81 5.61 -16.27
C ALA A 243 -10.69 6.47 -17.20
N HIS A 244 -10.23 7.67 -17.58
CA HIS A 244 -10.97 8.61 -18.43
C HIS A 244 -10.35 8.82 -19.82
N ALA A 245 -9.23 8.16 -20.13
CA ALA A 245 -8.54 8.32 -21.41
C ALA A 245 -9.44 7.86 -22.58
N PRO A 246 -9.54 8.63 -23.67
CA PRO A 246 -10.24 8.16 -24.86
C PRO A 246 -9.46 7.02 -25.51
N THR A 247 -10.10 5.86 -25.73
CA THR A 247 -9.54 4.82 -26.60
C THR A 247 -9.36 5.41 -27.99
N SER A 248 -8.12 5.39 -28.48
CA SER A 248 -7.85 5.51 -29.91
C SER A 248 -8.56 4.35 -30.58
N GLU A 249 -9.69 4.63 -31.23
CA GLU A 249 -10.33 3.67 -32.13
C GLU A 249 -9.36 3.43 -33.29
N GLY A 250 -8.78 2.23 -33.31
CA GLY A 250 -8.04 1.68 -34.45
C GLY A 250 -8.93 0.67 -35.18
#